data_AF-A0A1E1LWA8-F1
#
_entry.id   AF-A0A1E1LWA8-F1
#
_cell.length_a   1.000
_cell.length_b   1.000
_cell.length_c   1.000
_cell.angle_alpha   90.00
_cell.angle_beta   90.00
_cell.angle_gamma   90.00
#
_symmetry.space_group_name_H-M   'P 1'
#
loop_
_entity.id
_entity.type
_entity.pdbx_description
1 polymer ?
#
loop_
_entity_poly.entity_id
_entity_poly.type
_entity_poly.pdbx_seq_one_letter_code
_entity_poly.pdbx_strand_id
1 'polypeptide(L)'
;MAKANSLLPVPNECEFSTEAMWKSLVWFYKHPYFTRVWAIQEVNANKERLLHCGHEKVSWDRVSLVACYITMESAFSKAFGFSDAYCWWAATVTTDLVQPRNWLLMLYLASNFSSLDPRDVIYGLRGMMQIDKGAELLKPDYSKSVAVVYRDAVEVALFNFDSTDVLLYVKGTESPSWVPRWEIPMLFRNPFRFGKLLPWRPAGETHLTWNIDEESSILSLSGFVVGLIKFVEPYNEMVFGNAMIESDEGRKALRELWQRILKTMRDSQLRVPFDASVLTAAATSFSFGLDQKSNPANEHVLM
;
A
#
# COMPACT_ATOMS: atom_id res chain seq x y z
N MET A 1 -27.97 -26.94 8.62
CA MET A 1 -28.57 -25.71 8.06
C MET A 1 -28.99 -24.80 9.20
N ALA A 2 -28.10 -23.92 9.65
CA ALA A 2 -28.46 -22.89 10.61
C ALA A 2 -29.22 -21.78 9.89
N LYS A 3 -30.38 -21.38 10.43
CA LYS A 3 -31.19 -20.27 9.92
C LYS A 3 -30.33 -19.01 9.86
N ALA A 4 -30.40 -18.29 8.74
CA ALA A 4 -29.95 -16.92 8.62
C ALA A 4 -30.66 -16.07 9.68
N ASN A 5 -29.98 -15.84 10.80
CA ASN A 5 -30.46 -14.98 11.87
C ASN A 5 -30.48 -13.54 11.35
N SER A 6 -31.66 -12.90 11.49
CA SER A 6 -31.91 -11.45 11.50
C SER A 6 -30.71 -10.58 11.11
N LEU A 7 -30.74 -10.02 9.90
CA LEU A 7 -29.86 -8.91 9.53
C LEU A 7 -29.98 -7.83 10.61
N LEU A 8 -28.87 -7.48 11.26
CA LEU A 8 -28.81 -6.30 12.11
C LEU A 8 -29.26 -5.09 11.27
N PRO A 9 -30.08 -4.18 11.83
CA PRO A 9 -30.45 -2.97 11.10
C PRO A 9 -29.20 -2.20 10.70
N VAL A 10 -29.23 -1.58 9.52
CA VAL A 10 -28.11 -0.70 9.11
C VAL A 10 -28.01 0.46 10.10
N PRO A 11 -26.81 1.01 10.36
CA PRO A 11 -26.61 2.00 11.44
C PRO A 11 -27.53 3.22 11.37
N ASN A 12 -27.95 3.64 10.17
CA ASN A 12 -28.87 4.75 9.96
C ASN A 12 -30.34 4.44 10.30
N GLU A 13 -30.72 3.17 10.43
CA GLU A 13 -32.07 2.71 10.79
C GLU A 13 -32.20 2.41 12.30
N CYS A 14 -31.10 2.45 13.05
CA CYS A 14 -31.12 2.22 14.49
C CYS A 14 -31.73 3.42 15.25
N GLU A 15 -32.35 3.16 16.40
CA GLU A 15 -32.98 4.20 17.23
C GLU A 15 -32.02 5.31 17.72
N PHE A 16 -30.73 4.99 17.83
CA PHE A 16 -29.69 5.96 18.20
C PHE A 16 -29.34 6.95 17.06
N SER A 17 -29.79 6.68 15.84
CA SER A 17 -29.44 7.43 14.64
C SER A 17 -30.08 8.82 14.66
N THR A 18 -29.26 9.85 14.78
CA THR A 18 -29.69 11.25 14.71
C THR A 18 -28.74 12.07 13.84
N GLU A 19 -29.24 13.13 13.23
CA GLU A 19 -28.40 14.03 12.41
C GLU A 19 -27.23 14.62 13.22
N ALA A 20 -27.49 14.98 14.49
CA ALA A 20 -26.46 15.52 15.38
C ALA A 20 -25.35 14.50 15.69
N MET A 21 -25.69 13.22 15.85
CA MET A 21 -24.71 12.14 16.04
C MET A 21 -23.82 12.00 14.81
N TRP A 22 -24.39 11.96 13.60
CA TRP A 22 -23.62 11.83 12.36
C TRP A 22 -22.68 13.02 12.15
N LYS A 23 -23.16 14.25 12.39
CA LYS A 23 -22.30 15.46 12.37
C LYS A 23 -21.15 15.38 13.37
N SER A 24 -21.38 14.84 14.56
CA SER A 24 -20.35 14.65 15.59
C SER A 24 -19.31 13.61 15.17
N LEU A 25 -19.74 12.51 14.55
CA LEU A 25 -18.83 11.49 14.00
C LEU A 25 -18.01 12.04 12.83
N VAL A 26 -18.61 12.84 11.94
CA VAL A 26 -17.88 13.52 10.86
C VAL A 26 -16.82 14.46 11.45
N TRP A 27 -17.18 15.29 12.42
CA TRP A 27 -16.23 16.17 13.13
C TRP A 27 -15.09 15.36 13.75
N PHE A 28 -15.41 14.26 14.43
CA PHE A 28 -14.43 13.38 15.05
C PHE A 28 -13.45 12.82 14.01
N TYR A 29 -13.93 12.17 12.95
CA TYR A 29 -13.05 11.58 11.92
C TYR A 29 -12.34 12.61 11.03
N LYS A 30 -12.75 13.88 11.04
CA LYS A 30 -12.01 14.98 10.41
C LYS A 30 -10.86 15.51 11.27
N HIS A 31 -10.62 14.95 12.45
CA HIS A 31 -9.53 15.39 13.29
C HIS A 31 -8.16 15.02 12.67
N PRO A 32 -7.24 15.97 12.42
CA PRO A 32 -5.94 15.71 11.80
C PRO A 32 -5.03 14.74 12.57
N TYR A 33 -5.39 14.43 13.81
CA TYR A 33 -4.75 13.37 14.60
C TYR A 33 -4.63 12.06 13.79
N PHE A 34 -5.72 11.66 13.12
CA PHE A 34 -5.76 10.38 12.40
C PHE A 34 -4.77 10.31 11.26
N THR A 35 -4.38 11.44 10.67
CA THR A 35 -3.45 11.45 9.54
C THR A 35 -1.99 11.41 9.97
N ARG A 36 -1.66 11.61 11.26
CA ARG A 36 -0.25 11.69 11.71
C ARG A 36 0.41 10.32 11.74
N VAL A 37 1.65 10.23 11.24
CA VAL A 37 2.43 8.98 11.32
C VAL A 37 2.66 8.52 12.76
N TRP A 38 2.82 9.47 13.69
CA TRP A 38 2.95 9.20 15.13
C TRP A 38 1.73 8.51 15.74
N ALA A 39 0.52 8.69 15.17
CA ALA A 39 -0.68 8.01 15.64
C ALA A 39 -0.53 6.48 15.56
N ILE A 40 0.25 5.98 14.59
CA ILE A 40 0.55 4.54 14.48
C ILE A 40 1.29 4.08 15.74
N GLN A 41 2.34 4.79 16.16
CA GLN A 41 3.07 4.42 17.37
C GLN A 41 2.24 4.66 18.64
N GLU A 42 1.59 5.81 18.76
CA GLU A 42 0.80 6.22 19.94
C GLU A 42 -0.29 5.18 20.26
N VAL A 43 -0.95 4.65 19.23
CA VAL A 43 -1.99 3.61 19.39
C VAL A 43 -1.39 2.23 19.65
N ASN A 44 -0.26 1.89 19.03
CA ASN A 44 0.23 0.51 19.03
C ASN A 44 1.31 0.21 20.07
N ALA A 45 1.86 1.23 20.72
CA ALA A 45 2.77 1.05 21.86
C ALA A 45 2.06 0.46 23.10
N ASN A 46 0.73 0.52 23.16
CA ASN A 46 -0.07 0.10 24.31
C ASN A 46 -0.94 -1.12 24.00
N LYS A 47 -1.04 -2.05 24.95
CA LYS A 47 -1.97 -3.20 24.86
C LYS A 47 -3.43 -2.76 24.98
N GLU A 48 -3.69 -1.78 25.84
CA GLU A 48 -5.00 -1.15 26.00
C GLU A 48 -5.04 0.14 25.18
N ARG A 49 -5.72 0.08 24.04
CA ARG A 49 -5.78 1.18 23.07
C ARG A 49 -6.97 2.08 23.41
N LEU A 50 -6.77 3.04 24.31
CA LEU A 50 -7.80 4.02 24.67
C LEU A 50 -7.56 5.34 23.96
N LEU A 51 -8.52 5.77 23.14
CA LEU A 51 -8.56 7.10 22.57
C LEU A 51 -9.26 8.04 23.55
N HIS A 52 -8.69 9.23 23.73
CA HIS A 52 -9.27 10.32 24.51
C HIS A 52 -9.79 11.41 23.57
N CYS A 53 -11.04 11.83 23.78
CA CYS A 53 -11.66 12.94 23.04
C CYS A 53 -12.30 13.90 24.05
N GLY A 54 -11.58 14.96 24.42
CA GLY A 54 -11.97 15.82 25.53
C GLY A 54 -11.95 15.05 26.87
N HIS A 55 -13.09 14.99 27.55
CA HIS A 55 -13.25 14.23 28.80
C HIS A 55 -13.65 12.77 28.60
N GLU A 56 -14.05 12.41 27.37
CA GLU A 56 -14.53 11.08 27.04
C GLU A 56 -13.40 10.13 26.61
N LYS A 57 -13.62 8.84 26.83
CA LYS A 57 -12.70 7.77 26.44
C LYS A 57 -13.41 6.71 25.63
N VAL A 58 -12.77 6.19 24.60
CA VAL A 58 -13.30 5.11 23.76
C VAL A 58 -12.19 4.12 23.40
N SER A 59 -12.52 2.83 23.36
CA SER A 59 -11.61 1.82 22.83
C SER A 59 -11.35 2.08 21.35
N TRP A 60 -10.09 1.99 20.93
CA TRP A 60 -9.69 2.13 19.54
C TRP A 60 -10.38 1.10 18.64
N ASP A 61 -10.66 -0.10 19.13
CA ASP A 61 -11.33 -1.14 18.33
C ASP A 61 -12.74 -0.72 17.88
N ARG A 62 -13.41 0.15 18.67
CA ARG A 62 -14.70 0.73 18.28
C ARG A 62 -14.51 1.82 17.22
N VAL A 63 -13.46 2.62 17.36
CA VAL A 63 -13.09 3.67 16.39
C VAL A 63 -12.74 3.04 15.05
N SER A 64 -11.86 2.04 15.03
CA SER A 64 -11.46 1.35 13.81
C SER A 64 -12.63 0.61 13.16
N LEU A 65 -13.48 -0.07 13.94
CA LEU A 65 -14.66 -0.78 13.42
C LEU A 65 -15.61 0.16 12.67
N VAL A 66 -15.96 1.30 13.28
CA VAL A 66 -16.86 2.30 12.67
C VAL A 66 -16.19 2.91 11.43
N ALA A 67 -14.89 3.23 11.51
CA ALA A 67 -14.14 3.76 10.40
C ALA A 67 -14.05 2.78 9.21
N CYS A 68 -13.84 1.49 9.48
CA CYS A 68 -13.86 0.41 8.48
C CYS A 68 -15.22 0.35 7.78
N TYR A 69 -16.32 0.32 8.54
CA TYR A 69 -17.67 0.31 7.96
C TYR A 69 -17.90 1.50 7.03
N ILE A 70 -17.57 2.72 7.48
CA ILE A 70 -17.72 3.94 6.68
C ILE A 70 -16.86 3.88 5.41
N THR A 71 -15.64 3.34 5.49
CA THR A 71 -14.73 3.23 4.35
C THR A 71 -15.23 2.22 3.31
N MET A 72 -15.84 1.12 3.76
CA MET A 72 -16.36 0.07 2.87
C MET A 72 -17.70 0.44 2.23
N GLU A 73 -18.56 1.19 2.96
CA GLU A 73 -19.87 1.61 2.47
C GLU A 73 -19.84 3.00 1.81
N SER A 74 -19.36 3.06 0.57
CA SER A 74 -19.17 4.32 -0.17
C SER A 74 -20.45 5.16 -0.31
N ALA A 75 -21.61 4.53 -0.52
CA ALA A 75 -22.90 5.21 -0.60
C ALA A 75 -23.28 5.85 0.74
N PHE A 76 -23.07 5.14 1.84
CA PHE A 76 -23.29 5.64 3.20
C PHE A 76 -22.34 6.81 3.50
N SER A 77 -21.04 6.63 3.24
CA SER A 77 -20.01 7.66 3.43
C SER A 77 -20.38 8.96 2.73
N LYS A 78 -20.80 8.88 1.46
CA LYS A 78 -21.24 10.04 0.68
C LYS A 78 -22.51 10.67 1.25
N ALA A 79 -23.52 9.87 1.61
CA ALA A 79 -24.80 10.35 2.12
C ALA A 79 -24.66 11.14 3.44
N PHE A 80 -23.73 10.74 4.30
CA PHE A 80 -23.52 11.35 5.62
C PHE A 80 -22.32 12.30 5.69
N GLY A 81 -21.63 12.57 4.58
CA GLY A 81 -20.58 13.59 4.51
C GLY A 81 -19.21 13.16 5.06
N PHE A 82 -18.86 11.88 4.92
CA PHE A 82 -17.56 11.33 5.32
C PHE A 82 -16.52 11.29 4.19
N SER A 83 -16.85 11.75 2.97
CA SER A 83 -15.96 11.66 1.80
C SER A 83 -14.59 12.33 2.00
N ASP A 84 -14.51 13.37 2.82
CA ASP A 84 -13.29 14.10 3.18
C ASP A 84 -12.83 13.84 4.63
N ALA A 85 -13.46 12.87 5.32
CA ALA A 85 -13.05 12.45 6.65
C ALA A 85 -11.90 11.44 6.58
N TYR A 86 -11.15 11.30 7.68
CA TYR A 86 -9.95 10.46 7.75
C TYR A 86 -10.25 9.02 8.20
N CYS A 87 -11.42 8.48 7.84
CA CYS A 87 -11.85 7.13 8.25
C CYS A 87 -10.88 6.05 7.79
N TRP A 88 -10.33 6.14 6.57
CA TRP A 88 -9.34 5.17 6.09
C TRP A 88 -8.10 5.12 6.99
N TRP A 89 -7.59 6.28 7.45
CA TRP A 89 -6.44 6.33 8.37
C TRP A 89 -6.80 5.78 9.74
N ALA A 90 -7.96 6.15 10.30
CA ALA A 90 -8.43 5.64 11.58
C ALA A 90 -8.59 4.10 11.56
N ALA A 91 -9.08 3.57 10.44
CA ALA A 91 -9.20 2.13 10.20
C ALA A 91 -7.85 1.43 10.04
N THR A 92 -6.86 2.08 9.41
CA THR A 92 -5.58 1.46 9.01
C THR A 92 -4.43 1.66 9.99
N VAL A 93 -4.54 2.58 10.96
CA VAL A 93 -3.56 2.80 12.04
C VAL A 93 -3.17 1.50 12.77
N THR A 94 -4.07 0.53 12.81
CA THR A 94 -3.85 -0.78 13.46
C THR A 94 -3.53 -1.92 12.50
N THR A 95 -3.64 -1.74 11.18
CA THR A 95 -3.93 -2.87 10.27
C THR A 95 -2.71 -3.68 9.80
N ASP A 96 -1.46 -3.23 9.99
CA ASP A 96 -0.31 -4.02 9.49
C ASP A 96 0.88 -4.11 10.44
N LEU A 97 0.56 -4.22 11.73
CA LEU A 97 1.55 -4.46 12.80
C LEU A 97 1.67 -5.93 13.20
N VAL A 98 1.06 -6.83 12.43
CA VAL A 98 1.14 -8.28 12.66
C VAL A 98 2.50 -8.84 12.22
N GLN A 99 3.31 -8.08 11.47
CA GLN A 99 4.58 -8.55 10.89
C GLN A 99 5.77 -7.65 11.25
N PRO A 100 6.19 -7.58 12.54
CA PRO A 100 7.36 -6.79 12.95
C PRO A 100 8.65 -7.22 12.23
N ARG A 101 8.70 -8.46 11.72
CA ARG A 101 9.78 -9.01 10.90
C ARG A 101 9.77 -8.58 9.44
N ASN A 102 8.66 -8.10 8.89
CA ASN A 102 8.60 -7.57 7.53
C ASN A 102 7.99 -6.16 7.58
N TRP A 103 8.73 -5.26 8.20
CA TRP A 103 8.32 -3.89 8.45
C TRP A 103 8.26 -3.01 7.18
N LEU A 104 8.65 -3.52 6.01
CA LEU A 104 8.49 -2.79 4.74
C LEU A 104 7.03 -2.50 4.42
N LEU A 105 6.15 -3.47 4.69
CA LEU A 105 4.70 -3.27 4.53
C LEU A 105 4.17 -2.17 5.45
N MET A 106 4.67 -2.11 6.68
CA MET A 106 4.33 -1.07 7.63
C MET A 106 4.76 0.31 7.11
N LEU A 107 6.02 0.47 6.66
CA LEU A 107 6.50 1.73 6.08
C LEU A 107 5.71 2.14 4.84
N TYR A 108 5.35 1.16 4.03
CA TYR A 108 4.56 1.36 2.84
C TYR A 108 3.18 1.96 3.13
N LEU A 109 2.49 1.44 4.14
CA LEU A 109 1.19 1.98 4.56
C LEU A 109 1.33 3.32 5.25
N ALA A 110 2.37 3.45 6.09
CA ALA A 110 2.71 4.67 6.78
C ALA A 110 3.07 5.83 5.85
N SER A 111 3.55 5.57 4.63
CA SER A 111 3.81 6.62 3.62
C SER A 111 2.58 7.47 3.27
N ASN A 112 1.38 6.97 3.58
CA ASN A 112 0.12 7.68 3.35
C ASN A 112 -0.31 8.52 4.55
N PHE A 113 0.42 8.43 5.67
CA PHE A 113 0.26 9.29 6.82
C PHE A 113 1.13 10.54 6.65
N SER A 114 0.61 11.66 7.16
CA SER A 114 1.30 12.93 7.24
C SER A 114 2.42 12.88 8.29
N SER A 115 3.58 13.40 7.90
CA SER A 115 4.70 13.69 8.77
C SER A 115 5.16 15.13 8.52
N LEU A 116 5.49 15.87 9.59
CA LEU A 116 6.07 17.20 9.45
C LEU A 116 7.54 17.08 9.03
N ASP A 117 8.24 16.13 9.66
CA ASP A 117 9.59 15.73 9.28
C ASP A 117 9.52 14.41 8.49
N PRO A 118 9.97 14.37 7.22
CA PRO A 118 10.01 13.14 6.43
C PRO A 118 10.68 11.94 7.12
N ARG A 119 11.66 12.20 8.00
CA ARG A 119 12.40 11.15 8.71
C ARG A 119 11.53 10.42 9.74
N ASP A 120 10.44 11.02 10.19
CA ASP A 120 9.52 10.42 11.17
C ASP A 120 8.80 9.18 10.64
N VAL A 121 8.72 9.00 9.31
CA VAL A 121 8.21 7.75 8.74
C VAL A 121 9.10 6.56 9.13
N ILE A 122 10.41 6.77 9.28
CA ILE A 122 11.34 5.76 9.79
C ILE A 122 11.41 5.82 11.32
N TYR A 123 11.75 6.99 11.87
CA TYR A 123 12.04 7.13 13.31
C TYR A 123 10.82 6.92 14.19
N GLY A 124 9.64 7.41 13.79
CA GLY A 124 8.39 7.20 14.52
C GLY A 124 7.94 5.74 14.51
N LEU A 125 8.40 4.95 13.54
CA LEU A 125 8.02 3.54 13.42
C LEU A 125 9.12 2.56 13.85
N ARG A 126 10.34 3.04 14.12
CA ARG A 126 11.49 2.21 14.50
C ARG A 126 11.24 1.34 15.73
N GLY A 127 10.42 1.80 16.67
CA GLY A 127 10.06 1.03 17.87
C GLY A 127 9.24 -0.24 17.57
N MET A 128 8.63 -0.31 16.38
CA MET A 128 7.79 -1.42 15.92
C MET A 128 8.52 -2.37 14.95
N MET A 129 9.76 -2.05 14.58
CA MET A 129 10.59 -2.87 13.68
C MET A 129 11.41 -3.89 14.48
N GLN A 130 11.31 -5.17 14.12
CA GLN A 130 12.28 -6.17 14.57
C GLN A 130 13.51 -6.12 13.67
N ILE A 131 14.64 -5.72 14.23
CA ILE A 131 15.90 -5.52 13.52
C ILE A 131 17.00 -6.26 14.29
N ASP A 132 17.58 -7.28 13.66
CA ASP A 132 18.65 -8.11 14.22
C ASP A 132 20.03 -7.54 13.88
N LYS A 133 20.19 -6.91 12.70
CA LYS A 133 21.45 -6.31 12.21
C LYS A 133 21.24 -4.86 11.79
N GLY A 134 22.19 -3.97 12.12
CA GLY A 134 22.15 -2.56 11.68
C GLY A 134 21.17 -1.67 12.46
N ALA A 135 20.70 -2.09 13.64
CA ALA A 135 19.69 -1.35 14.42
C ALA A 135 20.16 0.04 14.87
N GLU A 136 21.46 0.27 14.93
CA GLU A 136 22.11 1.54 15.21
C GLU A 136 21.97 2.57 14.08
N LEU A 137 21.87 2.13 12.83
CA LEU A 137 21.72 3.01 11.66
C LEU A 137 20.40 3.78 11.71
N LEU A 138 19.35 3.15 12.27
CA LEU A 138 18.00 3.72 12.38
C LEU A 138 17.70 4.32 13.76
N LYS A 139 18.72 4.55 14.60
CA LYS A 139 18.52 5.37 15.80
C LYS A 139 18.16 6.80 15.36
N PRO A 140 17.16 7.44 16.00
CA PRO A 140 16.78 8.81 15.66
C PRO A 140 17.97 9.77 15.73
N ASP A 141 18.37 10.25 14.57
CA ASP A 141 19.38 11.27 14.38
C ASP A 141 18.88 12.29 13.34
N TYR A 142 18.40 13.42 13.84
CA TYR A 142 17.87 14.51 13.01
C TYR A 142 18.98 15.42 12.46
N SER A 143 20.26 15.10 12.69
CA SER A 143 21.37 15.74 11.98
C SER A 143 21.56 15.15 10.58
N LYS A 144 21.14 13.89 10.35
CA LYS A 144 21.17 13.22 9.04
C LYS A 144 20.17 13.83 8.07
N SER A 145 20.53 13.90 6.79
CA SER A 145 19.58 14.26 5.74
C SER A 145 18.52 13.15 5.55
N VAL A 146 17.36 13.51 4.98
CA VAL A 146 16.30 12.54 4.65
C VAL A 146 16.84 11.40 3.78
N ALA A 147 17.66 11.73 2.78
CA ALA A 147 18.25 10.76 1.86
C ALA A 147 19.14 9.74 2.59
N VAL A 148 19.95 10.19 3.56
CA VAL A 148 20.79 9.30 4.37
C VAL A 148 19.93 8.39 5.24
N VAL A 149 18.92 8.92 5.94
CA VAL A 149 18.03 8.11 6.79
C VAL A 149 17.32 7.01 5.98
N TYR A 150 16.87 7.34 4.76
CA TYR A 150 16.20 6.37 3.92
C TYR A 150 17.15 5.35 3.30
N ARG A 151 18.36 5.77 2.92
CA ARG A 151 19.43 4.88 2.48
C ARG A 151 19.79 3.87 3.59
N ASP A 152 19.96 4.37 4.81
CA ASP A 152 20.24 3.55 5.99
C ASP A 152 19.09 2.55 6.24
N ALA A 153 17.83 2.94 6.00
CA ALA A 153 16.69 2.03 6.08
C ALA A 153 16.74 0.94 5.00
N VAL A 154 17.16 1.26 3.78
CA VAL A 154 17.37 0.25 2.73
C VAL A 154 18.48 -0.71 3.14
N GLU A 155 19.60 -0.22 3.64
CA GLU A 155 20.71 -1.04 4.09
C GLU A 155 20.29 -2.04 5.19
N VAL A 156 19.56 -1.55 6.19
CA VAL A 156 18.99 -2.40 7.25
C VAL A 156 18.00 -3.41 6.69
N ALA A 157 17.18 -3.06 5.70
CA ALA A 157 16.29 -4.02 5.04
C ALA A 157 17.09 -5.14 4.35
N LEU A 158 18.14 -4.81 3.59
CA LEU A 158 19.00 -5.78 2.91
C LEU A 158 19.69 -6.73 3.89
N PHE A 159 20.13 -6.23 5.05
CA PHE A 159 20.73 -7.06 6.11
C PHE A 159 19.78 -8.06 6.74
N ASN A 160 18.51 -7.67 6.96
CA ASN A 160 17.58 -8.43 7.79
C ASN A 160 16.65 -9.34 6.99
N PHE A 161 16.31 -8.97 5.75
CA PHE A 161 15.39 -9.76 4.93
C PHE A 161 16.09 -10.72 3.97
N ASP A 162 17.40 -10.52 3.72
CA ASP A 162 18.16 -11.29 2.73
C ASP A 162 17.45 -11.34 1.36
N SER A 163 16.80 -10.22 0.99
CA SER A 163 16.05 -10.06 -0.25
C SER A 163 16.14 -8.63 -0.77
N THR A 164 15.85 -8.44 -2.06
CA THR A 164 15.77 -7.11 -2.69
C THR A 164 14.36 -6.49 -2.58
N ASP A 165 13.48 -7.00 -1.73
CA ASP A 165 12.06 -6.58 -1.70
C ASP A 165 11.89 -5.10 -1.34
N VAL A 166 12.85 -4.52 -0.63
CA VAL A 166 12.88 -3.06 -0.36
C VAL A 166 12.92 -2.23 -1.65
N LEU A 167 13.46 -2.77 -2.73
CA LEU A 167 13.49 -2.11 -4.04
C LEU A 167 12.12 -2.12 -4.73
N LEU A 168 11.15 -2.92 -4.28
CA LEU A 168 9.77 -2.86 -4.80
C LEU A 168 9.07 -1.54 -4.45
N TYR A 169 9.64 -0.75 -3.55
CA TYR A 169 9.09 0.52 -3.08
C TYR A 169 9.69 1.74 -3.78
N VAL A 170 10.55 1.55 -4.78
CA VAL A 170 11.11 2.65 -5.60
C VAL A 170 10.28 2.88 -6.86
N LYS A 171 10.20 4.12 -7.33
CA LYS A 171 9.64 4.46 -8.64
C LYS A 171 10.70 4.34 -9.76
N GLY A 172 11.98 4.39 -9.42
CA GLY A 172 13.11 4.43 -10.34
C GLY A 172 13.43 5.83 -10.88
N THR A 173 12.79 6.87 -10.36
CA THR A 173 13.05 8.29 -10.72
C THR A 173 13.70 9.08 -9.60
N GLU A 174 13.92 8.43 -8.47
CA GLU A 174 14.59 8.95 -7.29
C GLU A 174 16.09 9.17 -7.53
N SER A 175 16.69 9.99 -6.67
CA SER A 175 18.14 10.08 -6.54
C SER A 175 18.51 9.93 -5.06
N PRO A 176 19.21 8.84 -4.67
CA PRO A 176 19.60 7.69 -5.49
C PRO A 176 18.39 6.86 -5.99
N SER A 177 18.51 6.22 -7.15
CA SER A 177 17.40 5.52 -7.83
C SER A 177 16.88 4.27 -7.11
N TRP A 178 17.62 3.79 -6.12
CA TRP A 178 17.35 2.58 -5.36
C TRP A 178 16.85 2.87 -3.94
N VAL A 179 16.71 4.14 -3.55
CA VAL A 179 16.25 4.56 -2.22
C VAL A 179 14.78 4.96 -2.28
N PRO A 180 13.87 4.21 -1.63
CA PRO A 180 12.45 4.58 -1.57
C PRO A 180 12.24 5.93 -0.89
N ARG A 181 11.21 6.66 -1.36
CA ARG A 181 10.80 7.95 -0.83
C ARG A 181 9.53 7.79 -0.01
N TRP A 182 9.71 7.35 1.24
CA TRP A 182 8.63 7.05 2.18
C TRP A 182 7.83 8.28 2.64
N GLU A 183 8.30 9.49 2.35
CA GLU A 183 7.53 10.73 2.52
C GLU A 183 6.49 10.95 1.41
N ILE A 184 6.57 10.18 0.34
CA ILE A 184 5.66 10.28 -0.79
C ILE A 184 4.65 9.13 -0.71
N PRO A 185 3.33 9.41 -0.69
CA PRO A 185 2.30 8.37 -0.60
C PRO A 185 2.47 7.27 -1.65
N MET A 186 2.63 6.04 -1.18
CA MET A 186 2.90 4.88 -2.01
C MET A 186 1.65 4.04 -2.33
N LEU A 187 0.47 4.36 -1.74
CA LEU A 187 -0.79 3.72 -2.15
C LEU A 187 -0.89 3.75 -3.69
N PHE A 188 -1.18 2.59 -4.30
CA PHE A 188 -1.40 2.41 -5.74
C PHE A 188 -0.15 2.53 -6.63
N ARG A 189 1.05 2.63 -6.03
CA ARG A 189 2.32 2.63 -6.78
C ARG A 189 2.93 1.25 -6.97
N ASN A 190 2.60 0.29 -6.10
CA ASN A 190 3.20 -1.03 -6.11
C ASN A 190 2.15 -2.07 -6.55
N PRO A 191 2.29 -2.68 -7.75
CA PRO A 191 1.35 -3.68 -8.26
C PRO A 191 1.40 -5.01 -7.50
N PHE A 192 2.42 -5.24 -6.66
CA PHE A 192 2.59 -6.48 -5.90
C PHE A 192 1.87 -6.48 -4.54
N ARG A 193 1.06 -5.44 -4.27
CA ARG A 193 0.42 -5.13 -2.97
C ARG A 193 -0.56 -6.14 -2.41
N PHE A 194 -1.23 -6.92 -3.25
CA PHE A 194 -2.49 -7.57 -2.84
C PHE A 194 -2.52 -9.09 -3.07
N GLY A 195 -1.38 -9.69 -3.42
CA GLY A 195 -1.27 -11.13 -3.58
C GLY A 195 -1.00 -11.82 -2.24
N LYS A 196 -1.62 -12.98 -2.00
CA LYS A 196 -0.97 -14.01 -1.18
C LYS A 196 0.45 -14.21 -1.72
N LEU A 197 1.41 -14.53 -0.84
CA LEU A 197 2.75 -14.94 -1.25
C LEU A 197 2.63 -15.91 -2.43
N LEU A 198 3.11 -15.48 -3.59
CA LEU A 198 3.09 -16.35 -4.76
C LEU A 198 4.09 -17.48 -4.50
N PRO A 199 3.81 -18.73 -4.92
CA PRO A 199 4.69 -19.86 -4.67
C PRO A 199 6.01 -19.78 -5.46
N TRP A 200 6.20 -18.74 -6.27
CA TRP A 200 7.35 -18.56 -7.12
C TRP A 200 8.56 -18.08 -6.32
N ARG A 201 9.64 -18.85 -6.34
CA ARG A 201 10.97 -18.45 -5.85
C ARG A 201 11.94 -18.37 -7.03
N PRO A 202 11.90 -17.30 -7.85
CA PRO A 202 12.75 -17.21 -9.04
C PRO A 202 14.24 -17.22 -8.71
N ALA A 203 14.63 -16.78 -7.51
CA ALA A 203 16.00 -16.85 -7.00
C ALA A 203 16.34 -18.20 -6.32
N GLY A 204 15.36 -19.10 -6.15
CA GLY A 204 15.53 -20.37 -5.45
C GLY A 204 16.06 -20.18 -4.03
N GLU A 205 17.19 -20.83 -3.74
CA GLU A 205 17.92 -20.74 -2.46
C GLU A 205 19.16 -19.82 -2.57
N THR A 206 19.21 -18.95 -3.59
CA THR A 206 20.31 -18.01 -3.76
C THR A 206 20.21 -16.89 -2.74
N HIS A 207 21.30 -16.64 -2.01
CA HIS A 207 21.40 -15.53 -1.05
C HIS A 207 21.77 -14.22 -1.73
N LEU A 208 21.33 -13.12 -1.12
CA LEU A 208 21.61 -11.79 -1.64
C LEU A 208 23.08 -11.43 -1.47
N THR A 209 23.74 -11.01 -2.56
CA THR A 209 25.08 -10.42 -2.50
C THR A 209 25.01 -8.97 -2.94
N TRP A 210 25.37 -8.06 -2.04
CA TRP A 210 25.23 -6.63 -2.24
C TRP A 210 26.36 -5.83 -1.58
N ASN A 211 26.57 -4.61 -2.05
CA ASN A 211 27.46 -3.62 -1.43
C ASN A 211 26.91 -2.21 -1.69
N ILE A 212 27.01 -1.31 -0.71
CA ILE A 212 26.67 0.10 -0.87
C ILE A 212 27.96 0.92 -0.80
N ASP A 213 28.23 1.71 -1.82
CA ASP A 213 29.21 2.79 -1.76
C ASP A 213 28.51 4.04 -1.23
N GLU A 214 28.82 4.43 0.01
CA GLU A 214 28.21 5.58 0.66
C GLU A 214 28.60 6.93 0.03
N GLU A 215 29.81 7.05 -0.52
CA GLU A 215 30.33 8.30 -1.09
C GLU A 215 29.66 8.60 -2.42
N SER A 216 29.56 7.59 -3.30
CA SER A 216 28.89 7.73 -4.59
C SER A 216 27.38 7.44 -4.53
N SER A 217 26.88 6.94 -3.40
CA SER A 217 25.49 6.49 -3.22
C SER A 217 25.06 5.43 -4.25
N ILE A 218 25.94 4.48 -4.53
CA ILE A 218 25.71 3.39 -5.49
C ILE A 218 25.48 2.06 -4.77
N LEU A 219 24.34 1.44 -5.04
CA LEU A 219 24.06 0.05 -4.66
C LEU A 219 24.54 -0.90 -5.76
N SER A 220 25.43 -1.81 -5.40
CA SER A 220 25.90 -2.92 -6.24
C SER A 220 25.20 -4.21 -5.82
N LEU A 221 24.66 -4.97 -6.78
CA LEU A 221 23.99 -6.25 -6.56
C LEU A 221 24.60 -7.31 -7.49
N SER A 222 24.67 -8.56 -7.03
CA SER A 222 25.02 -9.71 -7.88
C SER A 222 23.77 -10.41 -8.41
N GLY A 223 23.84 -10.87 -9.65
CA GLY A 223 22.74 -11.59 -10.29
C GLY A 223 23.15 -12.09 -11.68
N PHE A 224 22.17 -12.51 -12.46
CA PHE A 224 22.37 -12.92 -13.85
C PHE A 224 21.40 -12.18 -14.77
N VAL A 225 21.80 -12.02 -16.03
CA VAL A 225 20.97 -11.38 -17.04
C VAL A 225 19.98 -12.41 -17.58
N VAL A 226 18.70 -12.24 -17.26
CA VAL A 226 17.61 -13.08 -17.80
C VAL A 226 17.35 -12.75 -19.27
N GLY A 227 17.40 -11.45 -19.63
CA GLY A 227 17.13 -10.99 -20.98
C GLY A 227 17.07 -9.47 -21.10
N LEU A 228 16.78 -8.99 -22.30
CA LEU A 228 16.64 -7.57 -22.61
C LEU A 228 15.17 -7.20 -22.75
N ILE A 229 14.71 -6.23 -21.96
CA ILE A 229 13.40 -5.60 -22.17
C ILE A 229 13.53 -4.65 -23.38
N LYS A 230 12.91 -5.03 -24.50
CA LYS A 230 12.96 -4.23 -25.75
C LYS A 230 11.87 -3.16 -25.82
N PHE A 231 10.74 -3.40 -25.18
CA PHE A 231 9.56 -2.54 -25.23
C PHE A 231 8.97 -2.43 -23.83
N VAL A 232 8.60 -1.21 -23.45
CA VAL A 232 7.94 -0.89 -22.18
C VAL A 232 6.78 0.05 -22.46
N GLU A 233 5.69 -0.13 -21.72
CA GLU A 233 4.59 0.84 -21.69
C GLU A 233 4.29 1.19 -20.24
N PRO A 234 4.15 2.49 -19.91
CA PRO A 234 3.76 2.90 -18.57
C PRO A 234 2.38 2.33 -18.20
N TYR A 235 2.32 1.73 -17.02
CA TYR A 235 1.06 1.27 -16.43
C TYR A 235 0.55 2.31 -15.42
N ASN A 236 -0.74 2.65 -15.52
CA ASN A 236 -1.44 3.45 -14.53
C ASN A 236 -2.83 2.85 -14.31
N GLU A 237 -3.02 2.19 -13.17
CA GLU A 237 -4.28 1.52 -12.81
C GLU A 237 -5.50 2.46 -12.85
N MET A 238 -5.32 3.75 -12.55
CA MET A 238 -6.43 4.71 -12.54
C MET A 238 -7.07 4.88 -13.92
N VAL A 239 -6.34 4.60 -14.99
CA VAL A 239 -6.86 4.66 -16.37
C VAL A 239 -7.92 3.60 -16.63
N PHE A 240 -7.93 2.52 -15.86
CA PHE A 240 -8.93 1.44 -15.95
C PHE A 240 -10.09 1.60 -14.95
N GLY A 241 -10.12 2.70 -14.17
CA GLY A 241 -11.18 2.98 -13.21
C GLY A 241 -12.47 3.52 -13.83
N ASN A 242 -13.60 3.32 -13.16
CA ASN A 242 -14.94 3.73 -13.63
C ASN A 242 -15.01 5.22 -14.00
N ALA A 243 -14.36 6.11 -13.22
CA ALA A 243 -14.34 7.54 -13.48
C ALA A 243 -13.72 7.91 -14.85
N MET A 244 -12.72 7.16 -15.31
CA MET A 244 -12.11 7.36 -16.63
C MET A 244 -12.96 6.76 -17.75
N ILE A 245 -13.72 5.70 -17.48
CA ILE A 245 -14.61 5.06 -18.47
C ILE A 245 -15.89 5.88 -18.68
N GLU A 246 -16.35 6.59 -17.65
CA GLU A 246 -17.57 7.40 -17.69
C GLU A 246 -17.37 8.76 -18.40
N SER A 247 -16.13 9.27 -18.49
CA SER A 247 -15.81 10.52 -19.18
C SER A 247 -15.39 10.31 -20.64
N ASP A 248 -15.73 11.25 -21.53
CA ASP A 248 -15.33 11.19 -22.94
C ASP A 248 -13.81 11.31 -23.11
N GLU A 249 -13.18 12.20 -22.34
CA GLU A 249 -11.74 12.40 -22.31
C GLU A 249 -11.03 11.13 -21.81
N GLY A 250 -11.54 10.50 -20.77
CA GLY A 250 -10.97 9.27 -20.22
C GLY A 250 -11.10 8.09 -21.19
N ARG A 251 -12.25 7.95 -21.86
CA ARG A 251 -12.44 6.95 -22.93
C ARG A 251 -11.48 7.17 -24.10
N LYS A 252 -11.21 8.42 -24.48
CA LYS A 252 -10.22 8.74 -25.52
C LYS A 252 -8.80 8.37 -25.08
N ALA A 253 -8.40 8.77 -23.88
CA ALA A 253 -7.08 8.44 -23.32
C ALA A 253 -6.86 6.92 -23.21
N LEU A 254 -7.89 6.18 -22.77
CA LEU A 254 -7.86 4.72 -22.69
C LEU A 254 -7.69 4.08 -24.07
N ARG A 255 -8.39 4.57 -25.11
CA ARG A 255 -8.21 4.08 -26.50
C ARG A 255 -6.77 4.30 -26.97
N GLU A 256 -6.20 5.48 -26.75
CA GLU A 256 -4.83 5.79 -27.16
C GLU A 256 -3.81 4.91 -26.43
N LEU A 257 -3.97 4.70 -25.12
CA LEU A 257 -3.14 3.78 -24.33
C LEU A 257 -3.27 2.34 -24.84
N TRP A 258 -4.49 1.86 -25.08
CA TRP A 258 -4.72 0.50 -25.55
C TRP A 258 -4.06 0.24 -26.91
N GLN A 259 -4.10 1.21 -27.83
CA GLN A 259 -3.41 1.11 -29.12
C GLN A 259 -1.88 0.99 -28.95
N ARG A 260 -1.29 1.72 -27.99
CA ARG A 260 0.15 1.58 -27.69
C ARG A 260 0.48 0.22 -27.09
N ILE A 261 -0.32 -0.27 -26.15
CA ILE A 261 -0.16 -1.63 -25.57
C ILE A 261 -0.23 -2.69 -26.67
N LEU A 262 -1.23 -2.63 -27.55
CA LEU A 262 -1.36 -3.57 -28.67
C LEU A 262 -0.18 -3.50 -29.64
N LYS A 263 0.34 -2.30 -29.90
CA LYS A 263 1.55 -2.11 -30.71
C LYS A 263 2.76 -2.76 -30.04
N THR A 264 2.98 -2.51 -28.76
CA THR A 264 4.05 -3.13 -27.96
C THR A 264 3.97 -4.65 -27.97
N MET A 265 2.77 -5.22 -27.82
CA MET A 265 2.57 -6.67 -27.92
C MET A 265 2.89 -7.23 -29.32
N ARG A 266 2.51 -6.50 -30.38
CA ARG A 266 2.82 -6.86 -31.77
C ARG A 266 4.33 -6.82 -32.04
N ASP A 267 4.98 -5.76 -31.58
CA ASP A 267 6.42 -5.55 -31.77
C ASP A 267 7.25 -6.58 -30.96
N SER A 268 6.68 -7.12 -29.87
CA SER A 268 7.26 -8.19 -29.04
C SER A 268 7.27 -9.58 -29.71
N GLN A 269 6.88 -9.69 -30.99
CA GLN A 269 6.86 -10.94 -31.76
C GLN A 269 5.99 -12.07 -31.17
N LEU A 270 5.08 -11.74 -30.24
CA LEU A 270 4.00 -12.64 -29.86
C LEU A 270 3.11 -12.85 -31.10
N ARG A 271 2.62 -14.08 -31.33
CA ARG A 271 1.81 -14.38 -32.53
C ARG A 271 0.52 -13.53 -32.52
N VAL A 272 0.41 -12.62 -33.48
CA VAL A 272 -0.78 -11.78 -33.75
C VAL A 272 -1.56 -12.42 -34.90
N PRO A 273 -2.91 -12.46 -34.89
CA PRO A 273 -3.83 -11.79 -33.96
C PRO A 273 -4.02 -12.52 -32.63
N PHE A 274 -4.12 -11.74 -31.54
CA PHE A 274 -4.57 -12.25 -30.26
C PHE A 274 -6.07 -12.49 -30.30
N ASP A 275 -6.51 -13.66 -29.82
CA ASP A 275 -7.93 -13.92 -29.64
C ASP A 275 -8.52 -13.10 -28.47
N ALA A 276 -9.85 -13.05 -28.38
CA ALA A 276 -10.54 -12.30 -27.33
C ALA A 276 -10.20 -12.79 -25.92
N SER A 277 -9.91 -14.09 -25.75
CA SER A 277 -9.51 -14.66 -24.45
C SER A 277 -8.14 -14.17 -24.01
N VAL A 278 -7.15 -14.08 -24.91
CA VAL A 278 -5.81 -13.57 -24.62
C VAL A 278 -5.86 -12.08 -24.30
N LEU A 279 -6.65 -11.30 -25.05
CA LEU A 279 -6.83 -9.88 -24.77
C LEU A 279 -7.53 -9.64 -23.44
N THR A 280 -8.54 -10.46 -23.10
CA THR A 280 -9.22 -10.41 -21.80
C THR A 280 -8.26 -10.78 -20.67
N ALA A 281 -7.52 -11.89 -20.82
CA ALA A 281 -6.55 -12.32 -19.83
C ALA A 281 -5.46 -11.26 -19.60
N ALA A 282 -4.94 -10.64 -20.68
CA ALA A 282 -3.98 -9.56 -20.58
C ALA A 282 -4.57 -8.31 -19.91
N ALA A 283 -5.79 -7.90 -20.26
CA ALA A 283 -6.47 -6.78 -19.63
C ALA A 283 -6.73 -7.02 -18.12
N THR A 284 -7.15 -8.23 -17.74
CA THR A 284 -7.32 -8.64 -16.35
C THR A 284 -5.97 -8.69 -15.62
N SER A 285 -4.94 -9.24 -16.26
CA SER A 285 -3.57 -9.28 -15.74
C SER A 285 -3.05 -7.87 -15.47
N PHE A 286 -3.23 -6.94 -16.40
CA PHE A 286 -2.86 -5.55 -16.21
C PHE A 286 -3.71 -4.90 -15.11
N SER A 287 -5.02 -5.14 -15.05
CA SER A 287 -5.89 -4.48 -14.06
C SER A 287 -5.67 -4.97 -12.63
N PHE A 288 -5.19 -6.20 -12.44
CA PHE A 288 -5.10 -6.85 -11.13
C PHE A 288 -3.71 -7.41 -10.79
N GLY A 289 -2.69 -7.16 -11.61
CA GLY A 289 -1.34 -7.70 -11.42
C GLY A 289 -1.27 -9.23 -11.48
N LEU A 290 -2.20 -9.87 -12.19
CA LEU A 290 -2.28 -11.33 -12.31
C LEU A 290 -1.44 -11.85 -13.49
N ASP A 291 -1.08 -13.13 -13.46
CA ASP A 291 -0.42 -13.79 -14.59
C ASP A 291 -1.42 -14.23 -15.67
N GLN A 292 -0.91 -14.75 -16.79
CA GLN A 292 -1.71 -15.28 -17.92
C GLN A 292 -2.71 -16.39 -17.54
N LYS A 293 -2.64 -16.94 -16.33
CA LYS A 293 -3.55 -18.00 -15.86
C LYS A 293 -4.75 -17.45 -15.09
N SER A 294 -4.82 -16.14 -14.80
CA SER A 294 -6.01 -15.40 -14.35
C SER A 294 -6.99 -16.23 -13.52
N ASN A 295 -6.56 -16.84 -12.40
CA ASN A 295 -7.49 -17.58 -11.55
C ASN A 295 -7.59 -17.01 -10.14
N PRO A 296 -8.28 -15.86 -9.98
CA PRO A 296 -8.62 -15.31 -8.66
C PRO A 296 -9.63 -16.17 -7.87
N ALA A 297 -10.17 -17.25 -8.46
CA ALA A 297 -11.23 -18.09 -7.90
C ALA A 297 -10.87 -19.60 -7.89
N ASN A 298 -9.59 -19.97 -7.92
CA ASN A 298 -9.22 -21.39 -7.86
C ASN A 298 -9.52 -21.95 -6.47
N GLU A 299 -10.56 -22.78 -6.37
CA GLU A 299 -10.98 -23.43 -5.13
C GLU A 299 -9.87 -24.27 -4.48
N HIS A 300 -8.88 -24.75 -5.24
CA HIS A 300 -7.71 -25.46 -4.69
C HIS A 300 -6.72 -24.56 -3.92
N VAL A 301 -6.90 -23.24 -3.94
CA VAL A 301 -6.10 -22.26 -3.18
C VAL A 301 -6.92 -21.64 -2.03
N LEU A 302 -8.16 -22.10 -1.85
CA LEU A 302 -9.13 -21.65 -0.83
C LEU A 302 -9.58 -22.77 0.13
N MET A 303 -8.82 -23.87 0.20
CA MET A 303 -8.80 -24.76 1.37
C MET A 303 -7.48 -24.62 2.12
#